data_AF-A0A820SCZ9-F1
#
_entry.id   AF-A0A820SCZ9-F1
#
_cell.length_a   1.000
_cell.length_b   1.000
_cell.length_c   1.000
_cell.angle_alpha   90.00
_cell.angle_beta   90.00
_cell.angle_gamma   90.00
#
_symmetry.space_group_name_H-M   'P 1'
#
loop_
_entity.id
_entity.type
_entity.pdbx_description
1 polymer ?
#
loop_
_entity_poly.entity_id
_entity_poly.type
_entity_poly.pdbx_seq_one_letter_code
_entity_poly.pdbx_strand_id
1 'polypeptide(L)'
;HALFGLRKFRSNQQEAVDCAIERRYHVFVLMPTGGGKSLCYQLPAVLDDGITFVVSPLRSLILDQTQKLASLGIPCASLTSDRTPAEVTAIYAQCYSSESELKLIYVTPEKIGQSDQLNKLFSHL
;
A
#
# COMPACT_ATOMS: atom_id res chain seq x y z
N HIS A 1 -9.66 12.66 -0.95
CA HIS A 1 -10.87 11.91 -0.52
C HIS A 1 -11.91 11.71 -1.63
N ALA A 2 -12.11 12.67 -2.55
CA ALA A 2 -13.05 12.53 -3.68
C ALA A 2 -12.75 11.33 -4.61
N LEU A 3 -11.47 11.06 -4.90
CA LEU A 3 -11.04 9.86 -5.65
C LEU A 3 -11.53 8.55 -5.01
N PHE A 4 -11.64 8.50 -3.68
CA PHE A 4 -12.13 7.33 -2.95
C PHE A 4 -13.66 7.31 -2.78
N GLY A 5 -14.39 8.21 -3.46
CA GLY A 5 -15.85 8.31 -3.39
C GLY A 5 -16.37 8.80 -2.03
N LEU A 6 -15.52 9.40 -1.20
CA LEU A 6 -15.88 9.85 0.14
C LEU A 6 -16.25 11.32 0.15
N ARG A 7 -17.40 11.67 0.75
CA ARG A 7 -17.85 13.07 0.91
C ARG A 7 -17.22 13.78 2.12
N LYS A 8 -16.86 13.02 3.16
CA LYS A 8 -16.23 13.51 4.39
C LYS A 8 -15.41 12.41 5.05
N PHE A 9 -14.41 12.79 5.84
CA PHE A 9 -13.72 11.87 6.72
C PHE A 9 -14.67 11.37 7.82
N ARG A 10 -14.47 10.12 8.24
CA ARG A 10 -15.05 9.56 9.46
C ARG A 10 -14.18 9.96 10.65
N SER A 11 -14.69 9.71 11.86
CA SER A 11 -13.97 10.02 13.10
C SER A 11 -12.54 9.47 13.06
N ASN A 12 -11.58 10.32 13.45
CA ASN A 12 -10.15 10.03 13.59
C ASN A 12 -9.42 9.68 12.28
N GLN A 13 -10.10 9.60 11.13
CA GLN A 13 -9.43 9.33 9.85
C GLN A 13 -8.56 10.50 9.42
N GLN A 14 -9.07 11.72 9.55
CA GLN A 14 -8.35 12.92 9.10
C GLN A 14 -7.06 13.10 9.89
N GLU A 15 -7.13 13.05 11.22
CA GLU A 15 -5.96 13.11 12.09
C GLU A 15 -4.93 12.01 11.76
N ALA A 16 -5.36 10.77 11.53
CA ALA A 16 -4.46 9.68 11.16
C ALA A 16 -3.79 9.91 9.78
N VAL A 17 -4.54 10.44 8.80
CA VAL A 17 -4.02 10.78 7.47
C VAL A 17 -3.03 11.93 7.57
N ASP A 18 -3.36 12.99 8.30
CA ASP A 18 -2.52 14.18 8.44
C ASP A 18 -1.18 13.79 9.10
N CYS A 19 -1.22 13.02 10.19
CA CYS A 19 -0.02 12.48 10.83
C CYS A 19 0.82 11.60 9.88
N ALA A 20 0.17 10.78 9.05
CA ALA A 20 0.87 9.92 8.09
C ALA A 20 1.52 10.72 6.94
N ILE A 21 0.89 11.81 6.49
CA ILE A 21 1.45 12.73 5.48
C ILE A 21 2.63 13.50 6.06
N GLU A 22 2.52 13.99 7.30
CA GLU A 22 3.58 14.76 7.95
C GLU A 22 4.85 13.95 8.21
N ARG A 23 4.74 12.62 8.37
CA ARG A 23 5.86 11.68 8.59
C ARG A 23 6.77 12.04 9.78
N ARG A 24 6.24 12.79 10.75
CA ARG A 24 7.00 13.20 11.95
C ARG A 24 7.10 12.11 13.00
N TYR A 25 6.11 11.23 13.06
CA TYR A 25 5.98 10.20 14.09
C TYR A 25 5.44 8.90 13.50
N HIS A 26 5.73 7.79 14.19
CA HIS A 26 5.04 6.54 13.94
C HIS A 26 3.60 6.62 14.48
N VAL A 27 2.63 6.24 13.66
CA VAL A 27 1.21 6.36 13.99
C VAL A 27 0.62 4.98 14.25
N PHE A 28 0.00 4.81 15.41
CA PHE A 28 -0.80 3.64 15.73
C PHE A 28 -2.29 3.99 15.67
N VAL A 29 -3.03 3.34 14.75
CA VAL A 29 -4.44 3.65 14.49
C VAL A 29 -5.33 2.54 15.03
N LEU A 30 -6.08 2.82 16.10
CA LEU A 30 -7.10 1.92 16.64
C LEU A 30 -8.49 2.32 16.15
N MET A 31 -9.08 1.50 15.27
CA MET A 31 -10.44 1.70 14.76
C MET A 31 -11.18 0.37 14.59
N PRO A 32 -12.51 0.34 14.74
CA PRO A 32 -13.30 -0.87 14.54
C PRO A 32 -13.23 -1.38 13.09
N THR A 33 -13.53 -2.67 12.88
CA THR A 33 -13.73 -3.22 11.54
C THR A 33 -14.80 -2.43 10.80
N GLY A 34 -14.61 -2.19 9.50
CA GLY A 34 -15.48 -1.31 8.73
C GLY A 34 -15.31 0.19 9.04
N GLY A 35 -14.52 0.58 10.03
CA GLY A 35 -14.25 1.98 10.41
C GLY A 35 -13.52 2.81 9.34
N GLY A 36 -12.97 2.16 8.31
CA GLY A 36 -12.30 2.83 7.19
C GLY A 36 -10.79 3.03 7.37
N LYS A 37 -10.14 2.12 8.12
CA LYS A 37 -8.69 2.13 8.39
C LYS A 37 -7.84 2.21 7.12
N SER A 38 -8.25 1.54 6.03
CA SER A 38 -7.46 1.51 4.80
C SER A 38 -7.20 2.89 4.22
N LEU A 39 -8.16 3.82 4.36
CA LEU A 39 -8.00 5.18 3.87
C LEU A 39 -6.82 5.89 4.55
N CYS A 40 -6.55 5.58 5.82
CA CYS A 40 -5.52 6.24 6.61
C CYS A 40 -4.11 6.03 6.07
N TYR A 41 -3.86 4.97 5.30
CA TYR A 41 -2.59 4.74 4.61
C TYR A 41 -2.71 4.86 3.08
N GLN A 42 -3.87 4.55 2.49
CA GLN A 42 -4.07 4.65 1.04
C GLN A 42 -4.08 6.08 0.54
N LEU A 43 -4.69 7.01 1.28
CA LEU A 43 -4.72 8.41 0.85
C LEU A 43 -3.32 9.05 0.90
N PRO A 44 -2.54 8.92 1.99
CA PRO A 44 -1.15 9.36 2.00
C PRO A 44 -0.31 8.73 0.88
N ALA A 45 -0.47 7.44 0.62
CA ALA A 45 0.27 6.74 -0.45
C ALA A 45 0.02 7.31 -1.84
N VAL A 46 -1.22 7.73 -2.14
CA VAL A 46 -1.56 8.33 -3.43
C VAL A 46 -1.00 9.75 -3.58
N LEU A 47 -0.90 10.48 -2.47
CA LEU A 47 -0.41 11.85 -2.44
C LEU A 47 1.13 11.93 -2.44
N ASP A 48 1.80 10.83 -2.13
CA ASP A 48 3.26 10.76 -2.10
C ASP A 48 3.85 10.46 -3.48
N ASP A 49 5.09 10.87 -3.70
CA ASP A 49 5.84 10.59 -4.92
C ASP A 49 6.49 9.19 -4.90
N GLY A 50 6.54 8.55 -3.72
CA GLY A 50 7.08 7.21 -3.54
C GLY A 50 6.06 6.07 -3.57
N ILE A 51 6.55 4.86 -3.31
CA ILE A 51 5.76 3.63 -3.20
C ILE A 51 5.52 3.31 -1.73
N THR A 52 4.26 3.14 -1.34
CA THR A 52 3.91 2.64 0.00
C THR A 52 3.82 1.12 0.01
N PHE A 53 4.60 0.48 0.90
CA PHE A 53 4.50 -0.96 1.15
C PHE A 53 3.49 -1.25 2.26
N VAL A 54 2.53 -2.14 1.97
CA VAL A 54 1.48 -2.55 2.91
C VAL A 54 1.61 -4.03 3.21
N VAL A 55 1.96 -4.36 4.45
CA VAL A 55 2.05 -5.75 4.90
C VAL A 55 0.67 -6.24 5.34
N SER A 56 0.20 -7.35 4.76
CA SER A 56 -1.09 -7.94 5.12
C SER A 56 -1.01 -9.47 5.21
N PRO A 57 -1.56 -10.09 6.26
CA PRO A 57 -1.44 -11.53 6.48
C PRO A 57 -2.33 -12.37 5.57
N LEU A 58 -3.42 -11.81 5.04
CA LEU A 58 -4.42 -12.58 4.29
C LEU A 58 -4.39 -12.21 2.80
N ARG A 59 -4.13 -13.20 1.95
CA ARG A 59 -4.16 -13.04 0.49
C ARG A 59 -5.51 -12.57 -0.03
N SER A 60 -6.62 -13.04 0.56
CA SER A 60 -7.97 -12.58 0.21
C SER A 60 -8.14 -11.08 0.47
N LEU A 61 -7.65 -10.59 1.62
CA LEU A 61 -7.70 -9.16 1.94
C LEU A 61 -6.84 -8.33 0.98
N ILE A 62 -5.65 -8.83 0.61
CA ILE A 62 -4.80 -8.20 -0.40
C ILE A 62 -5.54 -8.10 -1.73
N LEU A 63 -6.17 -9.19 -2.19
CA LEU A 63 -6.93 -9.21 -3.43
C LEU A 63 -8.06 -8.17 -3.40
N ASP A 64 -8.86 -8.15 -2.33
CA ASP A 64 -9.95 -7.19 -2.18
C ASP A 64 -9.45 -5.73 -2.21
N GLN A 65 -8.34 -5.42 -1.54
CA GLN A 65 -7.78 -4.07 -1.54
C GLN A 65 -7.21 -3.69 -2.92
N THR A 66 -6.47 -4.58 -3.56
CA THR A 66 -5.84 -4.32 -4.87
C THR A 66 -6.89 -4.14 -5.97
N GLN A 67 -7.95 -4.96 -6.00
CA GLN A 67 -9.08 -4.80 -6.91
C GLN A 67 -9.82 -3.48 -6.69
N LYS A 68 -10.02 -3.09 -5.42
CA LYS A 68 -10.65 -1.80 -5.10
C LYS A 68 -9.79 -0.60 -5.53
N LEU A 69 -8.48 -0.67 -5.39
CA LEU A 69 -7.58 0.40 -5.86
C LEU A 69 -7.57 0.47 -7.39
N ALA A 70 -7.52 -0.69 -8.05
CA ALA A 70 -7.58 -0.78 -9.51
C ALA A 70 -8.88 -0.20 -10.07
N SER A 71 -10.04 -0.43 -9.43
CA SER A 71 -11.32 0.15 -9.87
C SER A 71 -11.41 1.66 -9.69
N LEU A 72 -10.52 2.25 -8.87
CA LEU A 72 -10.35 3.69 -8.72
C LEU A 72 -9.25 4.26 -9.63
N GLY A 73 -8.63 3.43 -10.47
CA GLY A 73 -7.51 3.83 -11.33
C GLY A 73 -6.22 4.12 -10.55
N ILE A 74 -6.09 3.63 -9.32
CA ILE A 74 -4.88 3.83 -8.50
C ILE A 74 -3.89 2.69 -8.81
N PRO A 75 -2.69 3.00 -9.34
CA PRO A 75 -1.69 1.98 -9.65
C PRO A 75 -1.23 1.25 -8.38
N CYS A 76 -1.46 -0.05 -8.35
CA CYS A 76 -1.14 -0.88 -7.21
C CYS A 76 -0.76 -2.29 -7.66
N ALA A 77 0.16 -2.90 -6.93
CA ALA A 77 0.61 -4.27 -7.15
C ALA A 77 0.57 -5.09 -5.86
N SER A 78 0.83 -6.40 -5.98
CA SER A 78 1.01 -7.29 -4.83
C SER A 78 2.14 -8.27 -5.06
N LEU A 79 3.03 -8.44 -4.09
CA LEU A 79 4.05 -9.49 -4.06
C LEU A 79 3.58 -10.62 -3.14
N THR A 80 2.76 -11.50 -3.71
CA THR A 80 2.18 -12.68 -3.06
C THR A 80 2.72 -13.96 -3.72
N SER A 81 2.54 -15.13 -3.09
CA SER A 81 3.11 -16.41 -3.58
C SER A 81 2.47 -16.95 -4.86
N ASP A 82 1.31 -16.43 -5.26
CA ASP A 82 0.56 -16.82 -6.46
C ASP A 82 0.92 -16.02 -7.72
N ARG A 83 1.86 -15.07 -7.61
CA ARG A 83 2.35 -14.31 -8.77
C ARG A 83 3.35 -15.12 -9.56
N THR A 84 3.25 -15.02 -10.87
CA THR A 84 4.24 -15.60 -11.78
C THR A 84 5.59 -14.91 -11.63
N PRO A 85 6.71 -15.60 -11.93
CA PRO A 85 8.03 -14.98 -11.92
C PRO A 85 8.12 -13.71 -12.79
N ALA A 86 7.46 -13.69 -13.94
CA ALA A 86 7.43 -12.54 -14.85
C ALA A 86 6.72 -11.32 -14.22
N GLU A 87 5.56 -11.52 -13.57
CA GLU A 87 4.88 -10.45 -12.84
C GLU A 87 5.75 -9.90 -11.71
N VAL A 88 6.40 -10.78 -10.94
CA VAL A 88 7.28 -10.39 -9.84
C VAL A 88 8.46 -9.56 -10.35
N THR A 89 9.11 -10.00 -11.44
CA THR A 89 10.21 -9.24 -12.07
C THR A 89 9.74 -7.87 -12.56
N ALA A 90 8.56 -7.77 -13.17
CA ALA A 90 8.00 -6.50 -13.63
C ALA A 90 7.73 -5.53 -12.46
N ILE A 91 7.18 -6.04 -11.35
CA ILE A 91 6.94 -5.22 -10.15
C ILE A 91 8.28 -4.69 -9.59
N TYR A 92 9.30 -5.53 -9.46
CA TYR A 92 10.60 -5.06 -8.99
C TYR A 92 11.25 -4.05 -9.95
N ALA A 93 11.12 -4.22 -11.26
CA ALA A 93 11.61 -3.25 -12.23
C ALA A 93 10.95 -1.87 -12.04
N GLN A 94 9.66 -1.84 -11.72
CA GLN A 94 8.97 -0.59 -11.36
C GLN A 94 9.50 -0.01 -10.05
N CYS A 95 9.78 -0.82 -9.01
CA CYS A 95 10.36 -0.32 -7.76
C CYS A 95 11.71 0.39 -7.94
N TYR A 96 12.50 0.03 -8.95
CA TYR A 96 13.80 0.66 -9.25
C TYR A 96 13.69 1.79 -10.29
N SER A 97 12.52 2.02 -10.88
CA SER A 97 12.31 3.03 -11.90
C SER A 97 11.89 4.36 -11.27
N SER A 98 12.55 5.46 -11.68
CA SER A 98 12.13 6.82 -11.33
C SER A 98 10.83 7.25 -12.00
N GLU A 99 10.39 6.52 -13.04
CA GLU A 99 9.14 6.78 -13.78
C GLU A 99 7.99 5.88 -13.32
N SER A 100 8.16 5.14 -12.21
CA SER A 100 7.12 4.25 -11.72
C SER A 100 5.89 5.02 -11.24
N GLU A 101 4.74 4.66 -11.79
CA GLU A 101 3.45 5.19 -11.35
C GLU A 101 2.88 4.44 -10.14
N LEU A 102 3.51 3.33 -9.70
CA LEU A 102 3.03 2.55 -8.55
C LEU A 102 2.91 3.42 -7.30
N LYS A 103 1.75 3.36 -6.65
CA LYS A 103 1.51 4.02 -5.36
C LYS A 103 1.53 3.06 -4.19
N LEU A 104 1.04 1.83 -4.39
CA LEU A 104 1.00 0.82 -3.33
C LEU A 104 1.48 -0.56 -3.79
N ILE A 105 2.24 -1.23 -2.93
CA ILE A 105 2.56 -2.66 -3.07
C ILE A 105 2.13 -3.39 -1.81
N TYR A 106 1.20 -4.33 -1.97
CA TYR A 106 0.80 -5.23 -0.89
C TYR A 106 1.74 -6.44 -0.83
N VAL A 107 2.21 -6.79 0.36
CA VAL A 107 3.13 -7.92 0.58
C VAL A 107 2.62 -8.80 1.72
N THR A 108 2.88 -10.10 1.64
CA THR A 108 2.63 -11.00 2.78
C THR A 108 3.84 -11.03 3.71
N PRO A 109 3.65 -11.30 5.02
CA PRO A 109 4.75 -11.45 5.97
C PRO A 109 5.78 -12.51 5.54
N GLU A 110 5.31 -13.62 4.96
CA GLU A 110 6.17 -14.71 4.48
C GLU A 110 7.07 -14.24 3.34
N LYS A 111 6.55 -13.38 2.46
CA LYS A 111 7.35 -12.82 1.36
C LYS A 111 8.50 -11.98 1.89
N ILE A 112 8.29 -11.20 2.94
CA ILE A 112 9.36 -10.42 3.60
C ILE A 112 10.42 -11.37 4.20
N GLY A 113 9.99 -12.42 4.90
CA GLY A 113 10.90 -13.36 5.54
C GLY A 113 11.71 -14.23 4.56
N GLN A 114 11.19 -14.49 3.36
CA GLN A 114 11.77 -15.48 2.43
C GLN A 114 12.43 -14.87 1.18
N SER A 115 12.16 -13.59 0.86
CA SER A 115 12.58 -12.98 -0.40
C SER A 115 13.82 -12.10 -0.23
N ASP A 116 14.99 -12.65 -0.53
CA ASP A 116 16.26 -11.88 -0.55
C ASP A 116 16.17 -10.64 -1.44
N GLN A 117 15.45 -10.73 -2.56
CA GLN A 117 15.26 -9.60 -3.47
C GLN A 117 14.42 -8.49 -2.83
N LEU A 118 13.43 -8.82 -2.00
CA LEU A 118 12.61 -7.83 -1.31
C LEU A 118 13.41 -7.16 -0.19
N ASN A 119 14.20 -7.94 0.54
CA ASN A 119 15.09 -7.42 1.58
C ASN A 119 16.18 -6.52 1.00
N LYS A 120 16.75 -6.88 -0.17
CA LYS A 120 17.64 -6.00 -0.92
C LYS A 120 16.94 -4.72 -1.37
N LEU A 121 15.70 -4.79 -1.84
CA LEU A 121 14.96 -3.59 -2.20
C LEU A 121 14.80 -2.66 -0.99
N PHE A 122 14.38 -3.19 0.16
CA PHE A 122 14.23 -2.40 1.38
C PHE A 122 15.53 -1.80 1.90
N SER A 123 16.68 -2.42 1.64
CA SER A 123 17.99 -1.85 2.03
C SER A 123 18.47 -0.72 1.13
N HIS A 124 17.84 -0.51 -0.03
CA HIS A 124 18.16 0.57 -0.96
C HIS A 124 17.21 1.78 -0.85
N LEU A 125 16.14 1.66 -0.06
CA LEU A 125 15.18 2.72 0.26
C LEU A 125 15.58 3.41 1.57
#